data_AF-A0A6I9P294-F1
#
_entry.id   AF-A0A6I9P294-F1
#
_cell.length_a   1.000
_cell.length_b   1.000
_cell.length_c   1.000
_cell.angle_alpha   90.00
_cell.angle_beta   90.00
_cell.angle_gamma   90.00
#
_symmetry.space_group_name_H-M   'P 1'
#
loop_
_entity.id
_entity.type
_entity.pdbx_description
1 polymer ?
#
loop_
_entity_poly.entity_id
_entity_poly.type
_entity_poly.pdbx_seq_one_letter_code
_entity_poly.pdbx_strand_id
1 'polypeptide(L)'
;SSRKEITEHWDWLESKLLQTISIFDNDEDVTTFVKGKISGIIAEENRLKQGEEQEEDCGKFREAELKMRRLFGMPEEEKLVNYYSCSFWKGRVPRQGWLYLSVNHLCFYSFLLGKEGTAGQSQ
;
A
#
# COMPACT_ATOMS: atom_id res chain seq x y z
N SER A 1 26.97 15.18 -12.05
CA SER A 1 27.97 14.18 -12.51
C SER A 1 28.00 13.08 -11.47
N SER A 2 27.85 11.82 -11.88
CA SER A 2 27.80 10.65 -10.98
C SER A 2 28.94 10.59 -9.98
N ARG A 3 30.11 11.15 -10.30
CA ARG A 3 31.24 11.27 -9.36
C ARG A 3 30.90 12.08 -8.11
N LYS A 4 30.18 13.20 -8.25
CA LYS A 4 29.87 14.08 -7.11
C LYS A 4 28.95 13.38 -6.12
N GLU A 5 27.95 12.69 -6.63
CA GLU A 5 26.99 11.89 -5.86
C GLU A 5 27.68 10.70 -5.15
N ILE A 6 28.56 9.99 -5.86
CA ILE A 6 29.36 8.91 -5.24
C ILE A 6 30.23 9.46 -4.10
N THR A 7 30.86 10.62 -4.27
CA THR A 7 31.67 11.24 -3.20
C THR A 7 30.79 11.63 -2.01
N GLU A 8 29.62 12.23 -2.25
CA GLU A 8 28.69 12.60 -1.17
C GLU A 8 28.22 11.38 -0.36
N HIS A 9 27.92 10.26 -1.02
CA HIS A 9 27.57 9.01 -0.35
C HIS A 9 28.76 8.39 0.42
N TRP A 10 29.97 8.50 -0.12
CA TRP A 10 31.19 8.02 0.53
C TRP A 10 31.51 8.83 1.79
N ASP A 11 31.44 10.15 1.70
CA ASP A 11 31.68 11.06 2.83
C ASP A 11 30.66 10.82 3.97
N TRP A 12 29.42 10.51 3.62
CA TRP A 12 28.39 10.14 4.60
C TRP A 12 28.75 8.83 5.33
N LEU A 13 29.14 7.80 4.59
CA LEU A 13 29.57 6.51 5.17
C LEU A 13 30.80 6.71 6.06
N GLU A 14 31.77 7.49 5.60
CA GLU A 14 32.97 7.81 6.37
C GLU A 14 32.64 8.49 7.70
N SER A 15 31.83 9.55 7.67
CA SER A 15 31.47 10.32 8.86
C SER A 15 30.61 9.55 9.88
N LYS A 16 29.84 8.55 9.43
CA LYS A 16 28.88 7.82 10.27
C LYS A 16 29.31 6.41 10.66
N LEU A 17 30.23 5.80 9.92
CA LEU A 17 30.60 4.40 10.09
C LEU A 17 32.09 4.22 10.43
N LEU A 18 33.01 4.97 9.80
CA LEU A 18 34.45 4.68 9.90
C LEU A 18 35.03 4.91 11.30
N GLN A 19 34.52 5.89 12.05
CA GLN A 19 34.93 6.09 13.46
C GLN A 19 34.53 4.92 14.38
N THR A 20 33.46 4.20 14.04
CA THR A 20 33.03 3.01 14.81
C THR A 20 33.77 1.77 14.35
N ILE A 21 34.13 1.71 13.06
CA ILE A 21 34.93 0.61 12.50
C ILE A 21 36.32 0.53 13.14
N SER A 22 36.96 1.68 13.43
CA SER A 22 38.28 1.70 14.06
C SER A 22 38.33 1.13 15.48
N ILE A 23 37.19 0.77 16.07
CA ILE A 23 37.07 0.14 17.39
C ILE A 23 37.23 -1.39 17.29
N PHE A 24 37.05 -1.96 16.10
CA PHE A 24 37.13 -3.40 15.89
C PHE A 24 38.53 -3.81 15.45
N ASP A 25 39.09 -4.82 16.11
CA ASP A 25 40.39 -5.40 15.75
C ASP A 25 40.26 -6.67 14.88
N ASN A 26 39.03 -7.05 14.49
CA ASN A 26 38.70 -8.26 13.73
C ASN A 26 37.90 -7.91 12.46
N ASP A 27 38.43 -8.30 11.30
CA ASP A 27 37.83 -8.05 9.99
C ASP A 27 36.44 -8.67 9.81
N GLU A 28 36.16 -9.80 10.47
CA GLU A 28 34.86 -10.46 10.42
C GLU A 28 33.78 -9.66 11.16
N ASP A 29 34.13 -9.05 12.29
CA ASP A 29 33.25 -8.19 13.07
C ASP A 29 32.97 -6.88 12.34
N VAL A 30 34.00 -6.30 11.70
CA VAL A 30 33.86 -5.13 10.82
C VAL A 30 32.87 -5.43 9.71
N THR A 31 33.05 -6.55 9.01
CA THR A 31 32.18 -6.95 7.91
C THR A 31 30.74 -7.16 8.36
N THR A 32 30.54 -7.82 9.50
CA THR A 32 29.21 -8.08 10.08
C THR A 32 28.52 -6.79 10.48
N PHE A 33 29.24 -5.87 11.13
CA PHE A 33 28.71 -4.56 11.54
C PHE A 33 28.28 -3.72 10.33
N VAL A 34 29.13 -3.59 9.31
CA VAL A 34 28.83 -2.82 8.10
C VAL A 34 27.60 -3.38 7.37
N LYS A 35 27.56 -4.71 7.18
CA LYS A 35 26.40 -5.38 6.57
C LYS A 35 25.12 -5.11 7.35
N GLY A 36 25.17 -5.25 8.68
CA GLY A 36 24.01 -4.98 9.55
C GLY A 36 23.50 -3.54 9.44
N LYS A 37 24.40 -2.55 9.40
CA LYS A 37 24.03 -1.14 9.27
C LYS A 37 23.40 -0.83 7.91
N ILE A 38 23.97 -1.34 6.82
CA ILE A 38 23.42 -1.18 5.46
C ILE A 38 22.04 -1.83 5.38
N SER A 39 21.90 -3.08 5.84
CA SER A 39 20.61 -3.78 5.87
C SER A 39 19.57 -3.02 6.70
N GLY A 40 19.97 -2.43 7.83
CA GLY A 40 19.09 -1.60 8.65
C GLY A 40 18.61 -0.32 7.95
N ILE A 41 19.50 0.37 7.24
CA ILE A 41 19.14 1.59 6.47
C ILE A 41 18.15 1.25 5.34
N ILE A 42 18.41 0.16 4.60
CA ILE A 42 17.50 -0.30 3.53
C ILE A 42 16.13 -0.69 4.11
N ALA A 43 16.11 -1.36 5.27
CA ALA A 43 14.85 -1.72 5.93
C ALA A 43 14.05 -0.50 6.37
N GLU A 44 14.70 0.56 6.86
CA GLU A 44 14.05 1.82 7.24
C GLU A 44 13.49 2.54 6.02
N GLU A 45 14.25 2.64 4.93
CA GLU A 45 13.81 3.28 3.69
C GLU A 45 12.60 2.55 3.06
N ASN A 46 12.61 1.22 3.08
CA ASN A 46 11.48 0.41 2.60
C ASN A 46 10.22 0.60 3.47
N ARG A 47 10.39 0.74 4.79
CA ARG A 47 9.26 1.05 5.69
C ARG A 47 8.65 2.42 5.40
N LEU A 48 9.48 3.42 5.12
CA LEU A 48 9.01 4.78 4.79
C LEU A 48 8.24 4.80 3.46
N LYS A 49 8.73 4.09 2.44
CA LYS A 49 8.03 3.93 1.16
C LYS A 49 6.68 3.20 1.30
N GLN A 50 6.60 2.19 2.17
CA GLN A 50 5.32 1.52 2.50
C GLN A 50 4.34 2.43 3.24
N GLY A 51 4.83 3.38 4.05
CA GLY A 51 3.99 4.37 4.74
C GLY A 51 3.30 5.34 3.76
N GLU A 52 4.00 5.79 2.73
CA GLU A 52 3.46 6.70 1.70
C GLU A 52 2.38 6.02 0.83
N GLU A 53 2.57 4.75 0.46
CA GLU A 53 1.53 3.96 -0.25
C GLU A 53 0.31 3.67 0.64
N GLN A 54 0.50 3.42 1.93
CA GLN A 54 -0.60 3.18 2.88
C GLN A 54 -1.45 4.43 3.16
N GLU A 55 -0.85 5.63 3.20
CA GLU A 55 -1.61 6.87 3.38
C GLU A 55 -2.48 7.20 2.17
N GLU A 56 -1.96 6.99 0.94
CA GLU A 56 -2.75 7.14 -0.29
C GLU A 56 -3.86 6.07 -0.40
N ASP A 57 -3.58 4.84 0.03
CA ASP A 57 -4.55 3.74 0.08
C ASP A 57 -5.65 3.98 1.14
N CYS A 58 -5.30 4.53 2.30
CA CYS A 58 -6.25 4.87 3.37
C CYS A 58 -7.30 5.89 2.90
N GLY A 59 -6.88 6.90 2.13
CA GLY A 59 -7.79 7.89 1.53
C GLY A 59 -8.79 7.24 0.55
N LYS A 60 -8.28 6.43 -0.40
CA LYS A 60 -9.10 5.74 -1.40
C LYS A 60 -10.04 4.71 -0.76
N PHE A 61 -9.58 4.01 0.28
CA PHE A 61 -10.39 3.06 1.03
C PHE A 61 -11.56 3.74 1.74
N ARG A 62 -11.30 4.88 2.41
CA ARG A 62 -12.36 5.66 3.07
C ARG A 62 -13.39 6.19 2.07
N GLU A 63 -12.94 6.65 0.90
CA GLU A 63 -13.86 7.05 -0.17
C GLU A 63 -14.70 5.87 -0.69
N ALA A 64 -14.09 4.69 -0.85
CA ALA A 64 -14.79 3.48 -1.26
C ALA A 64 -15.84 3.04 -0.23
N GLU A 65 -15.54 3.14 1.07
CA GLU A 65 -16.48 2.84 2.16
C GLU A 65 -17.69 3.79 2.14
N LEU A 66 -17.44 5.10 2.06
CA LEU A 66 -18.51 6.11 1.98
C LEU A 66 -19.38 5.91 0.73
N LYS A 67 -18.74 5.57 -0.40
CA LYS A 67 -19.44 5.29 -1.66
C LYS A 67 -20.30 4.03 -1.56
N MET A 68 -19.80 2.95 -0.97
CA MET A 68 -20.57 1.74 -0.71
C MET A 68 -21.80 2.05 0.14
N ARG A 69 -21.62 2.75 1.27
CA ARG A 69 -22.75 3.13 2.15
C ARG A 69 -23.81 3.93 1.41
N ARG A 70 -23.39 4.93 0.63
CA ARG A 70 -24.31 5.76 -0.16
C ARG A 70 -25.02 4.97 -1.26
N LEU A 71 -24.30 4.13 -2.00
CA LEU A 71 -24.87 3.39 -3.13
C LEU A 71 -25.86 2.32 -2.70
N PHE A 72 -25.57 1.61 -1.61
CA PHE A 72 -26.38 0.46 -1.17
C PHE A 72 -27.24 0.74 0.06
N GLY A 73 -27.20 1.95 0.61
CA GLY A 73 -27.94 2.32 1.82
C GLY A 73 -27.48 1.55 3.06
N MET A 74 -26.17 1.29 3.16
CA MET A 74 -25.63 0.50 4.27
C MET A 74 -25.64 1.27 5.59
N PRO A 75 -25.88 0.58 6.73
CA PRO A 75 -25.83 1.19 8.04
C PRO A 75 -24.39 1.60 8.41
N GLU A 76 -24.25 2.49 9.40
CA GLU A 76 -22.95 3.03 9.82
C GLU A 76 -22.05 1.93 10.42
N GLU A 77 -22.66 0.92 11.03
CA GLU A 77 -21.98 -0.23 11.63
C GLU A 77 -21.40 -1.19 10.58
N GLU A 78 -21.88 -1.11 9.32
CA GLU A 78 -21.35 -1.93 8.24
C GLU A 78 -19.97 -1.41 7.83
N LYS A 79 -18.95 -2.26 8.00
CA LYS A 79 -17.55 -1.95 7.73
C LYS A 79 -17.12 -2.55 6.41
N LEU A 80 -16.48 -1.74 5.56
CA LEU A 80 -15.80 -2.23 4.38
C LEU A 80 -14.59 -3.07 4.80
N VAL A 81 -14.43 -4.23 4.18
CA VAL A 81 -13.26 -5.11 4.33
C VAL A 81 -12.31 -4.90 3.16
N ASN A 82 -12.84 -4.91 1.93
CA ASN A 82 -12.05 -4.65 0.73
C ASN A 82 -12.95 -4.25 -0.45
N TYR A 83 -12.36 -3.77 -1.54
CA TYR A 83 -13.05 -3.49 -2.78
C TYR A 83 -12.17 -3.75 -4.00
N TYR A 84 -12.78 -4.21 -5.09
CA TYR A 84 -12.07 -4.60 -6.30
C TYR A 84 -12.76 -4.07 -7.54
N SER A 85 -11.98 -3.58 -8.51
CA SER A 85 -12.48 -3.38 -9.87
C SER A 85 -12.69 -4.75 -10.52
N CYS A 86 -13.89 -5.02 -11.04
CA CYS A 86 -14.17 -6.29 -11.71
C CYS A 86 -15.29 -6.14 -12.74
N SER A 87 -15.53 -7.22 -13.50
CA SER A 87 -16.63 -7.31 -14.46
C SER A 87 -17.58 -8.43 -14.07
N PHE A 88 -18.86 -8.09 -13.93
CA PHE A 88 -19.91 -9.07 -13.69
C PHE A 88 -20.58 -9.47 -15.00
N TRP A 89 -20.52 -10.75 -15.32
CA TRP A 89 -21.15 -11.30 -16.51
C TRP A 89 -22.60 -11.66 -16.23
N LYS A 90 -23.53 -10.89 -16.82
CA LYS A 90 -24.96 -11.21 -16.82
C LYS A 90 -25.47 -11.26 -18.26
N GLY A 91 -25.65 -12.47 -18.78
CA GLY A 91 -25.97 -12.68 -20.19
C GLY A 91 -24.74 -12.49 -21.08
N ARG A 92 -24.91 -11.84 -22.24
CA ARG A 92 -23.85 -11.73 -23.26
C ARG A 92 -22.92 -10.52 -23.11
N VAL A 93 -23.24 -9.57 -22.23
CA VAL A 93 -22.50 -8.32 -22.09
C VAL A 93 -21.89 -8.22 -20.69
N PRO A 94 -20.57 -8.04 -20.56
CA PRO A 94 -19.93 -7.82 -19.26
C PRO A 94 -20.32 -6.44 -18.71
N ARG A 95 -20.67 -6.41 -17.43
CA ARG A 95 -20.95 -5.17 -16.70
C ARG A 95 -19.69 -4.82 -15.91
N GLN A 96 -18.95 -3.83 -16.36
CA GLN A 96 -17.79 -3.34 -15.61
C GLN A 96 -18.25 -2.56 -14.38
N GLY A 97 -17.59 -2.79 -13.25
CA GLY A 97 -18.00 -2.22 -11.99
C GLY A 97 -17.01 -2.41 -10.85
N TRP A 98 -17.52 -2.19 -9.66
CA TRP A 98 -16.83 -2.29 -8.39
C TRP A 98 -17.53 -3.32 -7.51
N LEU A 99 -16.75 -4.24 -6.97
CA LEU A 99 -17.18 -5.16 -5.93
C LEU A 99 -16.74 -4.60 -4.59
N TYR A 100 -17.67 -4.44 -3.67
CA TYR A 100 -17.42 -4.06 -2.29
C TYR A 100 -17.68 -5.28 -1.42
N LEU A 101 -16.67 -5.69 -0.66
CA LEU A 101 -16.78 -6.71 0.35
C LEU A 101 -16.82 -6.01 1.71
N SER A 102 -17.93 -6.13 2.41
CA SER A 102 -18.07 -5.68 3.79
C SER A 102 -18.14 -6.87 4.74
N VAL A 103 -18.24 -6.61 6.04
CA VAL A 103 -18.29 -7.68 7.05
C VAL A 103 -19.47 -8.62 6.83
N ASN A 104 -20.63 -8.10 6.41
CA ASN A 104 -21.87 -8.89 6.30
C ASN A 104 -22.41 -8.99 4.87
N HIS A 105 -21.87 -8.23 3.91
CA HIS A 105 -22.44 -8.13 2.56
C HIS A 105 -21.39 -8.19 1.46
N LEU A 106 -21.86 -8.63 0.29
CA LEU A 106 -21.14 -8.54 -0.97
C LEU A 106 -21.95 -7.67 -1.93
N CYS A 107 -21.42 -6.52 -2.31
CA CYS A 107 -22.16 -5.53 -3.09
C CYS A 107 -21.47 -5.25 -4.41
N PHE A 108 -22.20 -5.33 -5.52
CA PHE A 108 -21.66 -5.03 -6.84
C PHE A 108 -22.34 -3.81 -7.45
N TYR A 109 -21.54 -2.81 -7.81
CA TYR A 109 -21.99 -1.60 -8.49
C TYR A 109 -21.41 -1.54 -9.90
N SER A 110 -22.27 -1.46 -10.91
CA SER A 110 -21.87 -1.18 -12.29
C SER A 110 -22.64 0.01 -12.84
N PHE A 111 -21.96 0.93 -13.53
CA PHE A 111 -22.61 1.99 -14.27
C PHE A 111 -22.92 1.51 -15.69
N LEU A 112 -24.18 1.29 -16.00
CA LEU A 112 -24.62 0.97 -17.36
C LEU A 112 -25.49 2.11 -17.87
N LEU A 113 -24.93 2.87 -18.81
CA LEU A 113 -25.66 3.69 -19.80
C LEU A 113 -26.92 4.38 -19.24
N GLY A 114 -26.76 5.16 -18.17
CA GLY A 114 -27.80 6.07 -17.67
C GLY A 114 -28.98 5.44 -16.92
N LYS A 115 -28.91 4.18 -16.47
CA LYS A 115 -29.92 3.61 -15.56
C LYS A 115 -29.25 2.96 -14.35
N GLU A 116 -29.29 3.68 -13.24
CA GLU A 116 -28.79 3.23 -11.93
C GLU A 116 -29.62 2.04 -11.44
N GLY A 117 -28.96 0.93 -11.12
CA GLY A 117 -29.58 -0.24 -10.53
C GLY A 117 -28.68 -0.80 -9.44
N THR A 118 -29.14 -0.74 -8.20
CA THR A 118 -28.50 -1.35 -7.03
C THR A 118 -29.04 -2.76 -6.87
N ALA A 119 -28.16 -3.76 -6.81
CA ALA A 119 -28.54 -5.14 -6.50
C ALA A 119 -27.83 -5.55 -5.21
N GLY A 120 -28.58 -5.66 -4.12
CA GLY A 120 -28.14 -6.29 -2.87
C GLY A 120 -28.79 -7.66 -2.75
N GLN A 121 -27.99 -8.70 -2.50
CA GLN A 121 -28.51 -9.98 -1.99
C GLN A 121 -28.11 -10.08 -0.52
N SER A 122 -29.11 -10.13 0.35
CA SER A 122 -28.96 -10.56 1.74
C SER A 122 -28.90 -12.09 1.77
N GLN A 123 -28.00 -12.67 2.57
CA GLN A 123 -28.17 -14.03 3.07
C GLN A 123 -28.98 -14.00 4.36
#